data_AF-A0A942LRG1-F1
#
_entry.id   AF-A0A942LRG1-F1
#
_cell.length_a   1.000
_cell.length_b   1.000
_cell.length_c   1.000
_cell.angle_alpha   90.00
_cell.angle_beta   90.00
_cell.angle_gamma   90.00
#
_symmetry.space_group_name_H-M   'P 1'
#
loop_
_entity.id
_entity.type
_entity.pdbx_description
1 polymer ?
#
loop_
_entity_poly.entity_id
_entity_poly.type
_entity_poly.pdbx_seq_one_letter_code
_entity_poly.pdbx_strand_id
1 'polypeptide(L)' 'MQLIFTCNSNEDFDKMKLIISKSKFNADALNYEFRSLYFQCRDRQEANALELNLLQIVSENDISGYFELEAK' A
#
# COMPACT_ATOMS: atom_id res chain seq x y z
N MET A 1 7.04 -3.05 -12.47
CA MET A 1 7.55 -3.18 -11.09
C MET A 1 6.36 -2.98 -10.15
N GLN A 2 6.40 -3.49 -8.93
CA GLN A 2 5.24 -3.50 -8.05
C GLN A 2 5.64 -3.07 -6.63
N LEU A 3 4.99 -2.04 -6.11
CA LEU A 3 5.05 -1.66 -4.71
C LEU A 3 3.97 -2.45 -3.96
N ILE A 4 4.33 -3.03 -2.83
CA ILE A 4 3.46 -3.85 -2.00
C ILE A 4 3.43 -3.23 -0.61
N PHE A 5 2.25 -3.01 -0.06
CA PHE A 5 2.09 -2.63 1.34
C PHE A 5 1.38 -3.74 2.10
N THR A 6 2.05 -4.32 3.09
CA THR A 6 1.53 -5.44 3.89
C THR A 6 1.18 -4.97 5.29
N CYS A 7 -0.07 -5.14 5.70
CA CYS A 7 -0.57 -4.73 7.02
C CYS A 7 -0.31 -5.83 8.08
N ASN A 8 0.06 -5.43 9.29
CA ASN A 8 0.34 -6.39 10.37
C ASN A 8 -0.93 -6.97 11.00
N SER A 9 -2.08 -6.30 10.84
CA SER A 9 -3.37 -6.73 11.40
C SER A 9 -4.50 -6.66 10.36
N ASN A 10 -5.56 -7.45 10.58
CA ASN A 10 -6.76 -7.39 9.75
C ASN A 10 -7.49 -6.06 9.88
N GLU A 11 -7.49 -5.47 11.09
CA GLU A 11 -8.11 -4.16 11.34
C GLU A 11 -7.43 -3.07 10.50
N ASP A 12 -6.10 -3.05 10.48
CA ASP A 12 -5.32 -2.11 9.69
C ASP A 12 -5.51 -2.33 8.20
N PHE A 13 -5.61 -3.58 7.77
CA PHE A 13 -5.92 -3.91 6.38
C PHE A 13 -7.29 -3.40 5.95
N ASP A 14 -8.32 -3.59 6.79
CA ASP A 14 -9.66 -3.08 6.52
C ASP A 14 -9.72 -1.55 6.49
N LYS A 15 -9.04 -0.88 7.44
CA LYS A 15 -8.87 0.58 7.44
C LYS A 15 -8.16 1.06 6.18
N MET A 16 -7.04 0.45 5.83
CA MET A 16 -6.22 0.84 4.68
C MET A 16 -7.00 0.69 3.37
N LYS A 17 -7.73 -0.42 3.18
CA LYS A 17 -8.62 -0.59 2.01
C LYS A 17 -9.65 0.53 1.90
N LEU A 18 -10.29 0.88 3.02
CA LEU A 18 -11.29 1.94 3.04
C LEU A 18 -10.68 3.31 2.68
N ILE A 19 -9.51 3.63 3.24
CA ILE A 19 -8.81 4.89 2.95
C ILE A 19 -8.39 4.94 1.48
N ILE A 20 -7.76 3.88 0.98
CA ILE A 20 -7.29 3.82 -0.41
C ILE A 20 -8.47 3.95 -1.38
N SER A 21 -9.59 3.28 -1.12
CA SER A 21 -10.81 3.39 -1.94
C SER A 21 -11.42 4.79 -2.04
N LYS A 22 -11.10 5.68 -1.09
CA LYS A 22 -11.55 7.08 -1.04
C LYS A 22 -10.45 8.06 -1.45
N SER A 23 -9.24 7.56 -1.66
CA SER A 23 -8.08 8.36 -2.03
C SER A 23 -7.95 8.44 -3.54
N LYS A 24 -7.02 9.27 -4.02
CA LYS A 24 -6.59 9.27 -5.43
C LYS A 24 -5.69 8.10 -5.79
N PHE A 25 -5.24 7.32 -4.80
CA PHE A 25 -4.39 6.15 -5.00
C PHE A 25 -5.28 4.92 -5.19
N ASN A 26 -5.04 4.16 -6.24
CA ASN A 26 -5.76 2.92 -6.51
C ASN A 26 -4.80 1.74 -6.32
N ALA A 27 -5.17 0.80 -5.45
CA ALA A 27 -4.51 -0.49 -5.42
C ALA A 27 -5.01 -1.32 -6.60
N ASP A 28 -4.08 -1.89 -7.37
CA ASP A 28 -4.40 -2.74 -8.53
C ASP A 28 -4.90 -4.12 -8.10
N ALA A 29 -4.46 -4.60 -6.94
CA ALA A 29 -4.90 -5.86 -6.36
C ALA A 29 -4.84 -5.84 -4.84
N LEU A 30 -5.59 -6.76 -4.23
CA LEU A 30 -5.61 -7.01 -2.79
C LEU A 30 -5.32 -8.50 -2.54
N ASN A 31 -4.47 -8.80 -1.57
CA ASN A 31 -4.25 -10.15 -1.06
C ASN A 31 -4.74 -10.23 0.38
N TYR A 32 -5.80 -11.00 0.60
CA TYR A 32 -6.46 -11.13 1.90
C TYR A 32 -5.71 -12.10 2.83
N GLU A 33 -4.96 -13.06 2.28
CA GLU A 33 -4.16 -14.02 3.07
C GLU A 33 -3.00 -13.31 3.75
N PHE A 34 -2.27 -12.48 2.99
CA PHE A 34 -1.14 -11.71 3.50
C PHE A 34 -1.50 -10.30 4.00
N ARG A 35 -2.74 -9.84 3.79
CA ARG A 35 -3.18 -8.47 4.11
C ARG A 35 -2.40 -7.42 3.34
N SER A 36 -2.18 -7.66 2.05
CA SER A 36 -1.34 -6.84 1.20
C SER A 36 -2.13 -6.08 0.14
N LEU A 37 -1.75 -4.84 -0.10
CA LEU A 37 -2.23 -4.01 -1.20
C LEU A 37 -1.09 -3.89 -2.23
N TYR A 38 -1.43 -4.08 -3.49
CA TYR A 38 -0.46 -4.07 -4.57
C TYR A 38 -0.68 -2.87 -5.49
N PHE A 39 0.42 -2.22 -5.85
CA PHE A 39 0.42 -1.03 -6.69
C PHE A 39 1.43 -1.23 -7.83
N GLN A 40 0.96 -1.26 -9.07
CA GLN A 40 1.79 -1.32 -10.26
C GLN A 40 2.45 0.04 -10.49
N CYS A 41 3.77 0.00 -10.66
CA CYS A 41 4.57 1.17 -10.96
C CYS A 41 5.38 0.93 -12.24
N ARG A 42 5.50 1.96 -13.07
CA ARG A 42 6.27 1.94 -14.31
C ARG A 42 7.76 1.79 -14.03
N ASP A 43 8.25 2.54 -13.05
CA ASP A 43 9.66 2.58 -12.69
C ASP A 43 9.87 2.88 -11.20
N ARG A 44 11.12 2.75 -10.75
CA ARG A 44 11.53 2.95 -9.36
C ARG A 44 11.22 4.34 -8.82
N GLN A 45 11.26 5.36 -9.67
CA GLN A 45 10.98 6.73 -9.25
C GLN A 45 9.50 6.89 -8.90
N GLU A 46 8.61 6.29 -9.70
CA GLU A 46 7.17 6.26 -9.43
C GLU A 46 6.84 5.47 -8.16
N ALA A 47 7.48 4.31 -7.93
CA ALA A 47 7.25 3.57 -6.69
C ALA A 47 7.75 4.33 -5.45
N ASN A 48 8.94 4.93 -5.50
CA ASN A 48 9.44 5.72 -4.37
C ASN A 48 8.51 6.91 -4.06
N ALA A 49 8.00 7.59 -5.09
CA ALA A 49 7.05 8.69 -4.91
C ALA A 49 5.72 8.19 -4.33
N LEU A 50 5.22 7.04 -4.78
CA LEU A 50 4.01 6.44 -4.24
C LEU A 50 4.20 5.98 -2.78
N GLU A 51 5.31 5.32 -2.47
CA GLU A 51 5.66 4.87 -1.12
C GLU A 51 5.67 6.04 -0.14
N LEU A 52 6.30 7.17 -0.49
CA LEU A 52 6.28 8.38 0.34
C LEU A 52 4.87 8.91 0.60
N ASN A 53 4.01 8.93 -0.42
CA ASN A 53 2.62 9.37 -0.26
C ASN A 53 1.81 8.40 0.63
N LEU A 54 2.01 7.10 0.46
CA LEU A 54 1.31 6.08 1.25
C LEU A 54 1.84 6.05 2.70
N LEU A 55 3.13 6.27 2.92
CA LEU A 55 3.73 6.40 4.26
C LEU A 55 3.08 7.51 5.06
N GLN A 56 2.77 8.64 4.42
CA GLN A 56 2.05 9.74 5.08
C GLN A 56 0.66 9.28 5.54
N ILE A 57 -0.10 8.61 4.66
CA ILE A 57 -1.43 8.06 5.01
C ILE A 57 -1.33 7.05 6.16
N VAL A 58 -0.37 6.14 6.09
CA VAL A 58 -0.14 5.11 7.10
C VAL A 58 0.15 5.73 8.46
N SER A 59 1.02 6.75 8.50
CA SER A 59 1.36 7.48 9.73
C SER A 59 0.18 8.27 10.29
N GLU A 60 -0.56 9.01 9.45
CA GLU A 60 -1.70 9.83 9.87
C GLU A 60 -2.88 9.00 10.40
N ASN A 61 -2.98 7.73 10.01
CA ASN A 61 -4.08 6.84 10.40
C ASN A 61 -3.65 5.74 11.39
N ASP A 62 -2.42 5.81 11.93
CA ASP A 62 -1.87 4.83 12.87
C ASP A 62 -1.96 3.37 12.36
N ILE A 63 -1.66 3.18 11.07
CA ILE A 63 -1.71 1.88 10.40
C ILE A 63 -0.36 1.19 10.55
N SER A 64 -0.37 -0.07 11.00
CA SER A 64 0.87 -0.84 11.12
C SER A 64 1.10 -1.74 9.90
N GLY A 65 2.31 -1.69 9.34
CA GLY A 65 2.68 -2.48 8.17
C GLY A 65 4.08 -2.16 7.64
N TYR A 66 4.43 -2.73 6.50
CA TYR A 66 5.71 -2.50 5.84
C TYR A 66 5.56 -2.52 4.31
N PHE A 67 6.50 -1.84 3.64
CA PHE A 67 6.55 -1.76 2.18
C PHE A 67 7.60 -2.73 1.62
N GLU A 68 7.29 -3.34 0.49
CA GLU A 68 8.20 -4.16 -0.31
C GLU A 68 8.14 -3.72 -1.77
N LEU A 69 9.27 -3.84 -2.48
CA LEU A 69 9.35 -3.53 -3.89
C LEU A 69 9.74 -4.77 -4.68
N GLU A 70 8.83 -5.24 -5.52
CA GLU A 70 9.07 -6.37 -6.42
C GLU A 70 9.43 -5.86 -7.82
N ALA A 71 10.66 -6.10 -8.24
CA ALA A 71 11.08 -5.94 -9.63
C ALA A 71 10.81 -7.26 -10.36
N LYS A 72 9.82 -7.25 -11.27
CA LYS A 72 9.64 -8.33 -12.25
C LYS A 72 10.73 -8.29 -13.30
#